data_AF-A0A1B9E0G1-F1
#
_entry.id   AF-A0A1B9E0G1-F1
#
_cell.length_a   1.000
_cell.length_b   1.000
_cell.length_c   1.000
_cell.angle_alpha   90.00
_cell.angle_beta   90.00
_cell.angle_gamma   90.00
#
_symmetry.space_group_name_H-M   'P 1'
#
loop_
_entity.id
_entity.type
_entity.pdbx_description
1 polymer ?
#
loop_
_entity_poly.entity_id
_entity_poly.type
_entity_poly.pdbx_seq_one_letter_code
_entity_poly.pdbx_strand_id
1 'polypeptide(L)'
;MHKMQESSRLEKAIRTGGYGNELDKDPYLNWSNEKIKEFASKVFPELFKDANSPDFEKQLMIGNDPNIAGRACKEFTVDASGKYTVRSLGKILIRSNVLNSIRQLATTVGHELNHVVDHISGDYANWANHNSAGVAHSLSETKATNWEIYMRQ
;
A
#
# COMPACT_ATOMS: atom_id res chain seq x y z
N MET A 1 25.75 -21.37 -17.10
CA MET A 1 25.44 -21.30 -15.67
C MET A 1 24.93 -19.89 -15.36
N HIS A 2 23.62 -19.66 -15.45
CA HIS A 2 23.05 -18.41 -14.94
C HIS A 2 23.03 -18.51 -13.42
N LYS A 3 23.78 -17.63 -12.73
CA LYS A 3 23.58 -17.38 -11.30
C LYS A 3 22.13 -16.95 -11.14
N MET A 4 21.29 -17.77 -10.49
CA MET A 4 20.04 -17.25 -9.93
C MET A 4 20.43 -16.12 -8.99
N GLN A 5 20.12 -14.87 -9.35
CA GLN A 5 20.03 -13.82 -8.34
C GLN A 5 19.03 -14.31 -7.30
N GLU A 6 19.39 -14.22 -6.02
CA GLU A 6 18.43 -14.51 -4.96
C GLU A 6 17.22 -13.61 -5.17
N SER A 7 16.03 -14.21 -5.31
CA SER A 7 14.79 -13.44 -5.43
C SER A 7 14.55 -12.67 -4.14
N SER A 8 14.21 -11.39 -4.27
CA SER A 8 13.88 -10.55 -3.12
C SER A 8 12.67 -11.11 -2.36
N ARG A 9 12.47 -10.69 -1.12
CA ARG A 9 11.27 -11.08 -0.34
C ARG A 9 9.97 -10.73 -1.06
N LEU A 10 9.94 -9.62 -1.79
CA LEU A 10 8.79 -9.19 -2.60
C LEU A 10 8.53 -10.18 -3.74
N GLU A 11 9.56 -10.56 -4.48
CA GLU A 11 9.43 -11.53 -5.57
C GLU A 11 9.01 -12.92 -5.07
N LYS A 12 9.57 -13.34 -3.93
CA LYS A 12 9.14 -14.57 -3.24
C LYS A 12 7.66 -14.49 -2.87
N ALA A 13 7.22 -13.39 -2.27
CA ALA A 13 5.81 -13.18 -1.91
C ALA A 13 4.88 -13.20 -3.14
N ILE A 14 5.26 -12.53 -4.24
CA ILE A 14 4.49 -12.55 -5.50
C ILE A 14 4.37 -13.96 -6.07
N ARG A 15 5.48 -14.73 -6.09
CA ARG A 15 5.48 -16.12 -6.56
C ARG A 15 4.63 -17.03 -5.66
N THR A 16 4.78 -16.92 -4.35
CA THR A 16 3.99 -17.68 -3.37
C THR A 16 2.50 -17.35 -3.47
N GLY A 17 2.15 -16.09 -3.75
CA GLY A 17 0.77 -15.67 -4.03
C GLY A 17 0.18 -16.20 -5.34
N GLY A 18 0.96 -16.92 -6.14
CA GLY A 18 0.52 -17.55 -7.39
C GLY A 18 0.72 -16.72 -8.65
N TYR A 19 1.50 -15.63 -8.59
CA TYR A 19 1.66 -14.68 -9.69
C TYR A 19 3.08 -14.70 -10.30
N GLY A 20 3.74 -15.86 -10.28
CA GLY A 20 5.08 -16.02 -10.85
C GLY A 20 5.13 -15.76 -12.36
N ASN A 21 4.07 -16.11 -13.10
CA ASN A 21 4.01 -15.89 -14.54
C ASN A 21 4.00 -14.40 -14.90
N GLU A 22 3.22 -13.60 -14.18
CA GLU A 22 3.19 -12.14 -14.34
C GLU A 22 4.50 -11.51 -13.90
N LEU A 23 5.16 -12.06 -12.88
CA LEU A 23 6.48 -11.60 -12.46
C LEU A 23 7.56 -11.83 -13.54
N ASP A 24 7.49 -12.96 -14.24
CA ASP A 24 8.46 -13.37 -15.25
C ASP A 24 8.24 -12.71 -16.61
N LYS A 25 6.98 -12.51 -16.99
CA LYS A 25 6.61 -11.92 -18.29
C LYS A 25 6.46 -10.40 -18.25
N ASP A 26 6.30 -9.84 -17.06
CA ASP A 26 6.05 -8.41 -16.81
C ASP A 26 4.98 -7.78 -17.72
N PRO A 27 3.76 -8.37 -17.81
CA PRO A 27 2.72 -7.84 -18.67
C PRO A 27 2.06 -6.60 -18.07
N TYR A 28 1.43 -5.77 -18.92
CA TYR A 28 0.45 -4.80 -18.45
C TYR A 28 -0.74 -5.52 -17.80
N LEU A 29 -1.02 -5.20 -16.54
CA LEU A 29 -2.03 -5.82 -15.70
C LEU A 29 -3.36 -5.08 -15.86
N ASN A 30 -4.16 -5.42 -16.87
CA ASN A 30 -5.51 -4.86 -17.01
C ASN A 30 -6.51 -5.47 -15.98
N TRP A 31 -6.12 -5.54 -14.70
CA TRP A 31 -6.82 -6.23 -13.63
C TRP A 31 -7.99 -5.40 -13.09
N SER A 32 -9.09 -6.06 -12.71
CA SER A 32 -10.20 -5.40 -12.04
C SER A 32 -9.86 -5.04 -10.59
N ASN A 33 -10.71 -4.23 -9.94
CA ASN A 33 -10.54 -3.89 -8.52
C ASN A 33 -10.55 -5.15 -7.64
N GLU A 34 -11.41 -6.10 -7.95
CA GLU A 34 -11.54 -7.39 -7.26
C GLU A 34 -10.27 -8.23 -7.44
N LYS A 35 -9.67 -8.19 -8.63
CA LYS A 35 -8.41 -8.91 -8.89
C LYS A 35 -7.24 -8.29 -8.13
N ILE A 36 -7.21 -6.97 -7.97
CA ILE A 36 -6.22 -6.28 -7.11
C ILE A 36 -6.43 -6.68 -5.64
N LYS A 37 -7.68 -6.76 -5.18
CA LYS A 37 -8.00 -7.21 -3.82
C LYS A 37 -7.56 -8.66 -3.56
N GLU A 38 -7.84 -9.56 -4.50
CA GLU A 38 -7.37 -10.96 -4.47
C GLU A 38 -5.84 -11.03 -4.44
N PHE A 39 -5.18 -10.21 -5.24
CA PHE A 39 -3.72 -10.12 -5.26
C PHE A 39 -3.18 -9.68 -3.90
N ALA A 40 -3.75 -8.63 -3.30
CA ALA A 40 -3.33 -8.13 -1.99
C ALA A 40 -3.46 -9.20 -0.90
N SER A 41 -4.59 -9.92 -0.88
CA SER A 41 -4.84 -10.97 0.13
C SER A 41 -3.95 -12.21 -0.03
N LYS A 42 -3.47 -12.50 -1.25
CA LYS A 42 -2.57 -13.63 -1.52
C LYS A 42 -1.11 -13.30 -1.34
N VAL A 43 -0.68 -12.11 -1.74
CA VAL A 43 0.74 -11.69 -1.71
C VAL A 43 1.12 -11.12 -0.35
N PHE A 44 0.20 -10.45 0.34
CA PHE A 44 0.45 -9.86 1.66
C PHE A 44 -0.65 -10.25 2.67
N PRO A 45 -0.88 -11.54 2.94
CA PRO A 45 -2.04 -12.01 3.72
C PRO A 45 -2.14 -11.36 5.11
N GLU A 46 -1.05 -11.35 5.88
CA GLU A 46 -1.04 -10.76 7.23
C GLU A 46 -1.22 -9.24 7.18
N LEU A 47 -0.48 -8.54 6.32
CA LEU A 47 -0.60 -7.08 6.20
C LEU A 47 -2.00 -6.66 5.70
N PHE A 48 -2.59 -7.43 4.78
CA PHE A 48 -3.95 -7.21 4.29
C PHE A 48 -5.00 -7.41 5.39
N LYS A 49 -4.78 -8.42 6.24
CA LYS A 49 -5.61 -8.69 7.41
C LYS A 49 -5.48 -7.59 8.47
N ASP A 50 -4.26 -7.16 8.79
CA ASP A 50 -3.99 -6.08 9.75
C ASP A 50 -4.58 -4.75 9.27
N ALA A 51 -4.62 -4.54 7.95
CA ALA A 51 -5.29 -3.42 7.31
C ALA A 51 -6.84 -3.54 7.30
N ASN A 52 -7.41 -4.55 7.97
CA ASN A 52 -8.83 -4.87 7.99
C ASN A 52 -9.45 -5.06 6.58
N SER A 53 -8.70 -5.71 5.68
CA SER A 53 -9.15 -6.17 4.36
C SER A 53 -9.79 -5.08 3.48
N PRO A 54 -9.08 -3.98 3.17
CA PRO A 54 -9.65 -2.84 2.47
C PRO A 54 -10.09 -3.20 1.03
N ASP A 55 -11.02 -2.40 0.50
CA ASP A 55 -11.37 -2.41 -0.91
C ASP A 55 -10.41 -1.57 -1.75
N PHE A 56 -10.34 -1.84 -3.05
CA PHE A 56 -9.49 -1.12 -3.99
C PHE A 56 -10.32 -0.41 -5.04
N GLU A 57 -9.89 0.77 -5.45
CA GLU A 57 -10.45 1.48 -6.59
C GLU A 57 -9.34 1.99 -7.52
N LYS A 58 -9.36 1.51 -8.77
CA LYS A 58 -8.49 2.06 -9.81
C LYS A 58 -8.96 3.44 -10.24
N GLN A 59 -8.02 4.37 -10.34
CA GLN A 59 -8.24 5.71 -10.89
C GLN A 59 -7.18 6.06 -11.92
N LEU A 60 -7.54 6.88 -12.91
CA LEU A 60 -6.57 7.42 -13.86
C LEU A 60 -5.59 8.40 -13.19
N MET A 61 -6.09 9.14 -12.19
CA MET A 61 -5.35 10.14 -11.44
C MET A 61 -5.95 10.27 -10.04
N ILE A 62 -5.10 10.46 -9.02
CA ILE A 62 -5.53 10.57 -7.63
C ILE A 62 -5.30 12.02 -7.18
N GLY A 63 -6.38 12.74 -6.84
CA GLY A 63 -6.31 14.12 -6.36
C GLY A 63 -5.68 15.11 -7.34
N ASN A 64 -5.79 14.85 -8.65
CA ASN A 64 -5.15 15.62 -9.73
C ASN A 64 -3.60 15.69 -9.67
N ASP A 65 -2.96 14.75 -8.97
CA ASP A 65 -1.50 14.69 -8.88
C ASP A 65 -0.96 13.47 -9.66
N PRO A 66 -0.09 13.69 -10.68
CA PRO A 66 0.49 12.60 -11.47
C PRO A 66 1.58 11.82 -10.72
N ASN A 67 2.02 12.25 -9.53
CA ASN A 67 3.06 11.58 -8.76
C ASN A 67 2.50 10.58 -7.75
N ILE A 68 1.19 10.59 -7.53
CA ILE A 68 0.54 9.70 -6.56
C ILE A 68 0.23 8.35 -7.24
N ALA A 69 0.91 7.31 -6.78
CA ALA A 69 0.74 5.93 -7.24
C ALA A 69 -0.41 5.20 -6.54
N GLY A 70 -0.62 5.49 -5.26
CA GLY A 70 -1.70 4.95 -4.44
C GLY A 70 -2.14 5.95 -3.38
N ARG A 71 -3.27 5.67 -2.72
CA ARG A 71 -3.71 6.42 -1.53
C ARG A 71 -4.61 5.60 -0.63
N ALA A 72 -4.17 5.35 0.59
CA ALA A 72 -4.99 4.91 1.70
C ALA A 72 -5.99 6.00 2.11
N CYS A 73 -7.28 5.77 1.86
CA CYS A 73 -8.32 6.74 2.18
C CYS A 73 -8.57 6.81 3.69
N LYS A 74 -8.62 8.03 4.22
CA LYS A 74 -8.91 8.30 5.64
C LYS A 74 -9.80 9.52 5.79
N GLU A 75 -10.55 9.54 6.87
CA GLU A 75 -11.13 10.75 7.44
C GLU A 75 -10.17 11.31 8.50
N PHE A 76 -9.86 12.60 8.39
CA PHE A 76 -8.93 13.29 9.26
C PHE A 76 -9.62 14.55 9.79
N THR A 77 -9.91 14.59 11.08
CA THR A 77 -10.66 15.68 11.72
C THR A 77 -9.92 16.22 12.92
N VAL A 78 -10.21 17.47 13.27
CA VAL A 78 -9.69 18.16 14.45
C VAL A 78 -10.88 18.60 15.27
N ASP A 79 -10.91 18.22 16.55
CA ASP A 79 -11.97 18.68 17.45
C ASP A 79 -11.73 20.11 17.96
N ALA A 80 -12.68 20.66 18.71
CA ALA A 80 -12.59 22.01 19.26
C ALA A 80 -11.44 22.20 20.27
N SER A 81 -10.86 21.11 20.79
CA SER A 81 -9.69 21.15 21.67
C SER A 81 -8.35 21.07 20.92
N GLY A 82 -8.39 20.97 19.59
CA GLY A 82 -7.21 20.81 18.75
C GLY A 82 -6.73 19.36 18.65
N LYS A 83 -7.52 18.38 19.13
CA LYS A 83 -7.15 16.97 19.06
C LYS A 83 -7.49 16.39 17.68
N TYR A 84 -6.51 15.78 17.06
CA TYR A 84 -6.63 15.05 15.81
C TYR A 84 -7.27 13.69 16.02
N THR A 85 -8.23 13.33 15.18
CA THR A 85 -8.78 11.98 15.06
C THR A 85 -8.67 11.50 13.63
N VAL A 86 -8.30 10.23 13.47
CA VAL A 86 -8.10 9.60 12.16
C VAL A 86 -8.90 8.31 12.12
N ARG A 87 -9.62 8.11 11.02
CA ARG A 87 -10.39 6.89 10.76
C ARG A 87 -10.10 6.40 9.35
N SER A 88 -9.70 5.14 9.22
CA SER A 88 -9.59 4.48 7.91
C SER A 88 -10.97 4.41 7.26
N LEU A 89 -11.05 4.72 5.95
CA LEU A 89 -12.26 4.52 5.16
C LEU A 89 -12.34 3.11 4.54
N GLY A 90 -11.42 2.21 4.90
CA GLY A 90 -11.42 0.82 4.40
C GLY A 90 -11.20 0.72 2.89
N LYS A 91 -10.54 1.73 2.29
CA LYS A 91 -10.42 1.87 0.84
C LYS A 91 -9.03 2.37 0.45
N ILE A 92 -8.47 1.78 -0.60
CA ILE A 92 -7.21 2.21 -1.22
C ILE A 92 -7.49 2.59 -2.67
N LEU A 93 -7.08 3.80 -3.06
CA LEU A 93 -7.05 4.21 -4.46
C LEU A 93 -5.74 3.75 -5.08
N ILE A 94 -5.78 3.22 -6.30
CA ILE A 94 -4.61 2.79 -7.06
C ILE A 94 -4.61 3.48 -8.40
N ARG A 95 -3.51 4.11 -8.78
CA ARG A 95 -3.40 4.74 -10.09
C ARG A 95 -3.18 3.69 -11.18
N SER A 96 -3.91 3.77 -12.30
CA SER A 96 -3.83 2.76 -13.37
C SER A 96 -2.43 2.52 -13.94
N ASN A 97 -1.49 3.48 -13.81
CA ASN A 97 -0.13 3.32 -14.30
C ASN A 97 0.71 2.31 -13.49
N VAL A 98 0.37 2.03 -12.21
CA VAL A 98 1.12 1.03 -11.43
C VAL A 98 0.86 -0.39 -11.92
N LEU A 99 -0.15 -0.58 -12.76
CA LEU A 99 -0.46 -1.83 -13.43
C LEU A 99 0.47 -2.13 -14.61
N ASN A 100 1.43 -1.26 -14.91
CA ASN A 100 2.43 -1.53 -15.94
C ASN A 100 3.36 -2.70 -15.61
N SER A 101 3.51 -3.05 -14.32
CA SER A 101 4.25 -4.23 -13.87
C SER A 101 3.69 -4.75 -12.55
N ILE A 102 3.82 -6.05 -12.32
CA ILE A 102 3.40 -6.63 -11.03
C ILE A 102 4.26 -6.16 -9.86
N ARG A 103 5.53 -5.80 -10.11
CA ARG A 103 6.44 -5.28 -9.08
C ARG A 103 6.00 -3.90 -8.60
N GLN A 104 5.58 -3.03 -9.52
CA GLN A 104 5.02 -1.72 -9.16
C GLN A 104 3.72 -1.88 -8.39
N LEU A 105 2.78 -2.70 -8.90
CA LEU A 105 1.54 -2.98 -8.20
C LEU A 105 1.79 -3.54 -6.78
N ALA A 106 2.68 -4.52 -6.63
CA ALA A 106 2.99 -5.12 -5.33
C ALA A 106 3.56 -4.10 -4.34
N THR A 107 4.49 -3.27 -4.81
CA THR A 107 5.09 -2.22 -3.99
C THR A 107 4.03 -1.22 -3.54
N THR A 108 3.23 -0.69 -4.48
CA THR A 108 2.18 0.29 -4.16
C THR A 108 1.13 -0.30 -3.22
N VAL A 109 0.63 -1.51 -3.48
CA VAL A 109 -0.37 -2.14 -2.62
C VAL A 109 0.16 -2.32 -1.21
N GLY A 110 1.36 -2.88 -1.04
CA GLY A 110 1.93 -3.09 0.28
C GLY A 110 2.25 -1.80 1.03
N HIS A 111 2.68 -0.76 0.31
CA HIS A 111 2.88 0.58 0.86
C HIS A 111 1.57 1.15 1.43
N GLU A 112 0.50 1.16 0.62
CA GLU A 112 -0.79 1.70 1.07
C GLU A 112 -1.42 0.89 2.20
N LEU A 113 -1.21 -0.43 2.23
CA LEU A 113 -1.67 -1.24 3.36
C LEU A 113 -1.01 -0.84 4.68
N ASN A 114 0.29 -0.49 4.68
CA ASN A 114 0.95 0.03 5.88
C ASN A 114 0.27 1.31 6.40
N HIS A 115 -0.09 2.23 5.51
CA HIS A 115 -0.85 3.42 5.92
C HIS A 115 -2.23 3.08 6.49
N VAL A 116 -2.94 2.13 5.87
CA VAL A 116 -4.23 1.69 6.39
C VAL A 116 -4.08 1.10 7.80
N VAL A 117 -3.03 0.31 8.06
CA VAL A 117 -2.71 -0.19 9.40
C VAL A 117 -2.49 0.97 10.39
N ASP A 118 -1.70 1.98 10.03
CA ASP A 118 -1.45 3.15 10.89
C ASP A 118 -2.74 3.94 11.21
N HIS A 119 -3.68 3.98 10.27
CA HIS A 119 -4.98 4.61 10.46
C HIS A 119 -5.89 3.79 11.39
N ILE A 120 -5.80 2.46 11.36
CA ILE A 120 -6.65 1.55 12.16
C ILE A 120 -6.10 1.39 13.57
N SER A 121 -4.78 1.26 13.73
CA SER A 121 -4.14 1.14 15.05
C SER A 121 -4.24 2.42 15.88
N GLY A 122 -4.53 3.55 15.24
CA GLY A 122 -4.53 4.87 15.86
C GLY A 122 -3.14 5.50 15.95
N ASP A 123 -2.09 4.84 15.45
CA ASP A 123 -0.71 5.35 15.46
C ASP A 123 -0.62 6.69 14.75
N TYR A 124 -1.26 6.83 13.59
CA TYR A 124 -1.26 8.10 12.85
C TYR A 124 -1.86 9.24 13.68
N ALA A 125 -2.99 9.00 14.35
CA ALA A 125 -3.64 9.98 15.21
C ALA A 125 -2.75 10.33 16.41
N ASN A 126 -2.11 9.32 17.02
CA ASN A 126 -1.18 9.51 18.12
C ASN A 126 0.00 10.40 17.70
N TRP A 127 0.63 10.13 16.56
CA TRP A 127 1.72 10.96 16.05
C TRP A 127 1.28 12.39 15.74
N ALA A 128 0.09 12.56 15.19
CA ALA A 128 -0.46 13.88 14.88
C ALA A 128 -0.70 14.71 16.15
N ASN A 129 -1.24 14.09 17.20
CA ASN A 129 -1.50 14.73 18.49
C ASN A 129 -0.22 15.04 19.29
N HIS A 130 0.82 14.21 19.19
CA HIS A 130 2.08 14.47 19.89
C HIS A 130 2.97 15.48 19.17
N ASN A 131 2.79 15.66 17.86
CA ASN A 131 3.65 16.49 17.02
C ASN A 131 2.79 17.44 16.17
N SER A 132 2.47 17.01 14.94
CA SER A 132 1.59 17.70 14.01
C SER A 132 1.16 16.73 12.91
N ALA A 133 0.14 17.11 12.13
CA ALA A 133 -0.30 16.32 10.98
C ALA A 133 0.83 16.07 9.95
N GLY A 134 1.71 17.05 9.74
CA GLY A 134 2.85 16.91 8.82
C GLY A 134 3.86 15.88 9.30
N VAL A 135 4.18 15.89 10.59
CA VAL A 135 5.09 14.89 11.19
C VAL A 135 4.47 13.50 11.17
N ALA A 136 3.17 13.37 11.45
CA ALA A 136 2.46 12.10 11.36
C ALA A 136 2.50 11.50 9.95
N HIS A 137 2.33 12.33 8.91
CA HIS A 137 2.51 11.90 7.52
C HIS A 137 3.93 11.37 7.29
N SER A 138 4.96 12.16 7.60
CA SER A 138 6.35 11.74 7.38
C SER A 138 6.74 10.46 8.12
N LEU A 139 6.24 10.25 9.33
CA LEU A 139 6.48 9.01 10.09
C LEU A 139 5.82 7.80 9.44
N SER A 140 4.57 7.95 8.98
CA SER A 140 3.84 6.89 8.28
C SER A 140 4.51 6.54 6.94
N GLU A 141 4.93 7.53 6.16
CA GLU A 141 5.71 7.35 4.92
C GLU A 141 7.05 6.65 5.17
N THR A 142 7.76 7.04 6.24
CA THR A 142 9.03 6.42 6.62
C THR A 142 8.84 4.95 6.98
N LYS A 143 7.78 4.61 7.74
CA LYS A 143 7.44 3.23 8.08
C LYS A 143 7.13 2.40 6.83
N ALA A 144 6.28 2.90 5.93
CA ALA A 144 5.94 2.24 4.68
C ALA A 144 7.17 2.04 3.76
N THR A 145 8.03 3.07 3.64
CA THR A 145 9.27 2.99 2.86
C THR A 145 10.27 1.99 3.45
N ASN A 146 10.42 1.94 4.77
CA ASN A 146 11.28 0.95 5.44
C ASN A 146 10.77 -0.48 5.20
N TRP A 147 9.45 -0.68 5.22
CA TRP A 147 8.84 -1.95 4.83
C TRP A 147 9.19 -2.30 3.38
N GLU A 148 9.09 -1.37 2.43
CA GLU A 148 9.46 -1.62 1.04
C GLU A 148 10.93 -2.01 0.88
N ILE A 149 11.84 -1.30 1.55
CA ILE A 149 13.28 -1.59 1.51
C ILE A 149 13.54 -3.01 2.02
N TYR A 150 12.92 -3.37 3.15
CA TYR A 150 13.01 -4.73 3.69
C TYR A 150 12.50 -5.77 2.68
N MET A 151 11.39 -5.49 2.00
CA MET A 151 10.82 -6.41 1.02
C MET A 151 11.65 -6.54 -0.26
N ARG A 152 12.46 -5.54 -0.61
CA ARG A 152 13.32 -5.57 -1.80
C ARG A 152 14.67 -6.24 -1.58
N GLN A 153 15.03 -6.55 -0.33
CA GLN A 153 16.18 -7.38 0.06
C GLN A 153 15.83 -8.87 -0.04
#